data_AF-A0A9D0X8B9-F1
#
_entry.id   AF-A0A9D0X8B9-F1
#
_cell.length_a   1.000
_cell.length_b   1.000
_cell.length_c   1.000
_cell.angle_alpha   90.00
_cell.angle_beta   90.00
_cell.angle_gamma   90.00
#
_symmetry.space_group_name_H-M   'P 1'
#
loop_
_entity.id
_entity.type
_entity.pdbx_description
1 polymer ?
#
loop_
_entity_poly.entity_id
_entity_poly.type
_entity_poly.pdbx_seq_one_letter_code
_entity_poly.pdbx_strand_id
1 'polypeptide(L)'
;MISRNVVEADDVVSIYKSQTFPTTGFGVVYNLKPELKEKIRNAFFSFDWEGTSLQREFSKSNEAQFLPMTYKEFWEVIRKIDAANGVSYSCE
;
A
#
# COMPACT_ATOMS: atom_id res chain seq x y z
N MET A 1 -6.59 -18.93 -12.60
CA MET A 1 -6.49 -20.00 -13.62
C MET A 1 -5.98 -21.28 -12.97
N ILE A 2 -4.81 -21.24 -12.31
CA ILE A 2 -4.33 -22.34 -11.45
C ILE A 2 -5.33 -22.68 -10.34
N SER A 3 -5.78 -21.69 -9.55
CA SER A 3 -6.81 -21.89 -8.50
C SER A 3 -8.18 -22.37 -9.00
N ARG A 4 -8.39 -22.39 -10.31
CA ARG A 4 -9.61 -22.88 -10.97
C ARG A 4 -9.35 -24.18 -11.76
N ASN A 5 -8.19 -24.82 -11.59
CA ASN A 5 -7.74 -26.02 -12.31
C ASN A 5 -7.82 -25.93 -13.85
N VAL A 6 -7.54 -24.74 -14.40
CA VAL A 6 -7.54 -24.52 -15.86
C VAL A 6 -6.17 -24.77 -16.49
N VAL A 7 -5.09 -24.61 -15.71
CA VAL A 7 -3.68 -24.83 -16.09
C VAL A 7 -2.90 -25.26 -14.85
N GLU A 8 -1.89 -26.10 -15.02
CA GLU A 8 -1.01 -26.53 -13.93
C GLU A 8 0.03 -25.44 -13.62
N ALA A 9 0.58 -25.45 -12.40
CA ALA A 9 1.58 -24.45 -12.01
C ALA A 9 2.88 -24.56 -12.81
N ASP A 10 3.26 -25.79 -13.19
CA ASP A 10 4.49 -26.08 -13.94
C ASP A 10 4.43 -25.59 -15.40
N ASP A 11 3.22 -25.35 -15.93
CA ASP A 11 3.02 -24.80 -17.27
C ASP A 11 3.26 -23.28 -17.34
N VAL A 12 3.44 -22.62 -16.19
CA VAL A 12 3.55 -21.16 -16.08
C VAL A 12 4.95 -20.74 -15.65
N VAL A 13 5.62 -19.95 -16.50
CA VAL A 13 6.92 -19.35 -16.19
C VAL A 13 6.77 -17.84 -15.97
N SER A 14 7.26 -17.36 -14.83
CA SER A 14 7.34 -15.92 -14.55
C SER A 14 8.55 -15.32 -15.27
N ILE A 15 8.30 -14.52 -16.30
CA ILE A 15 9.35 -13.86 -17.09
C ILE A 15 9.81 -12.56 -16.43
N TYR A 16 8.88 -11.86 -15.79
CA TYR A 16 9.14 -10.57 -15.16
C TYR A 16 8.23 -10.38 -13.95
N LYS A 17 8.82 -9.93 -12.84
CA LYS A 17 8.12 -9.51 -11.64
C LYS A 17 8.39 -8.03 -11.41
N SER A 18 7.34 -7.22 -11.37
CA SER A 18 7.49 -5.80 -11.08
C SER A 18 7.96 -5.59 -9.64
N GLN A 19 8.41 -4.36 -9.37
CA GLN A 19 8.62 -3.86 -8.02
C GLN A 19 7.31 -3.95 -7.23
N THR A 20 7.41 -4.06 -5.90
CA THR A 20 6.23 -4.03 -5.03
C THR A 20 5.57 -2.67 -5.15
N PHE A 21 4.28 -2.67 -5.51
CA PHE A 21 3.49 -1.46 -5.48
C PHE A 21 3.08 -1.16 -4.03
N PRO A 22 3.15 0.10 -3.58
CA PRO A 22 2.56 0.46 -2.31
C PRO A 22 1.05 0.16 -2.38
N THR A 23 0.51 -0.40 -1.31
CA THR A 23 -0.93 -0.66 -1.17
C THR A 23 -1.61 0.63 -0.68
N THR A 24 -2.59 0.52 0.22
CA THR A 24 -3.29 1.68 0.77
C THR A 24 -2.34 2.55 1.58
N GLY A 25 -2.12 3.78 1.13
CA GLY A 25 -1.32 4.78 1.84
C GLY A 25 -2.18 5.66 2.75
N PHE A 26 -1.84 5.76 4.04
CA PHE A 26 -2.45 6.72 4.95
C PHE A 26 -1.55 7.95 5.14
N GLY A 27 -2.04 9.12 4.76
CA GLY A 27 -1.33 10.39 4.84
C GLY A 27 -2.00 11.40 5.77
N VAL A 28 -1.24 12.41 6.18
CA VAL A 28 -1.75 13.58 6.90
C VAL A 28 -1.50 14.83 6.07
N VAL A 29 -2.38 15.84 6.22
CA VAL A 29 -2.18 17.13 5.56
C VAL A 29 -0.90 17.81 6.07
N TYR A 30 -0.20 18.51 5.18
CA TYR A 30 1.13 19.06 5.46
C TYR A 30 1.13 20.02 6.66
N ASN A 31 0.06 20.81 6.85
CA ASN A 31 -0.10 21.81 7.90
C ASN A 31 -0.74 21.28 9.20
N LEU A 32 -0.95 19.97 9.33
CA LEU A 32 -1.49 19.40 10.56
C LEU A 32 -0.51 19.63 11.73
N LYS A 33 -1.04 19.99 12.90
CA LYS A 33 -0.24 20.24 14.11
C LYS A 33 0.63 19.01 14.45
N PRO A 34 1.93 19.17 14.77
CA PRO A 34 2.82 18.03 15.05
C PRO A 34 2.29 17.09 16.15
N GLU A 35 1.75 17.64 17.23
CA GLU A 35 1.19 16.85 18.34
C GLU A 35 0.05 15.94 17.89
N LEU A 36 -0.79 16.39 16.95
CA LEU A 36 -1.89 15.61 16.42
C LEU A 36 -1.38 14.56 15.41
N LYS A 37 -0.37 14.90 14.61
CA LYS A 37 0.30 13.94 13.71
C LYS A 37 0.86 12.75 14.51
N GLU A 38 1.54 13.00 15.61
CA GLU A 38 2.10 11.94 16.47
C GLU A 38 1.00 11.10 17.13
N LYS A 39 -0.09 11.72 17.62
CA LYS A 39 -1.22 10.97 18.16
C LYS A 39 -1.87 10.05 17.13
N ILE A 40 -2.06 10.53 15.90
CA ILE A 40 -2.59 9.70 14.80
C ILE A 40 -1.62 8.55 14.51
N ARG A 41 -0.32 8.84 14.36
CA ARG A 41 0.70 7.82 14.12
C ARG A 41 0.65 6.73 15.19
N ASN A 42 0.66 7.13 16.47
CA ASN A 42 0.61 6.20 17.59
C ASN A 42 -0.67 5.36 17.57
N ALA A 43 -1.84 5.97 17.29
CA ALA A 43 -3.10 5.24 17.22
C ALA A 43 -3.10 4.12 16.16
N PHE A 44 -2.43 4.33 15.03
CA PHE A 44 -2.28 3.28 14.01
C PHE A 44 -1.31 2.17 14.48
N PHE A 45 -0.14 2.52 15.01
CA PHE A 45 0.86 1.51 15.42
C PHE A 45 0.48 0.75 16.70
N SER A 46 -0.33 1.34 17.57
CA SER A 46 -0.85 0.69 18.78
C SER A 46 -2.21 0.03 18.56
N PHE A 47 -2.73 0.03 17.32
CA PHE A 47 -4.02 -0.59 17.03
C PHE A 47 -3.92 -2.10 17.17
N ASP A 48 -4.73 -2.68 18.06
CA ASP A 48 -4.85 -4.12 18.18
C ASP A 48 -5.78 -4.66 17.09
N TRP A 49 -5.22 -5.47 16.21
CA TRP A 49 -5.95 -6.05 15.10
C TRP A 49 -6.80 -7.26 15.54
N GLU A 50 -6.50 -7.88 16.68
CA GLU A 50 -7.12 -9.14 17.08
C GLU A 50 -8.65 -9.03 17.21
N GLY A 51 -9.38 -9.88 16.48
CA GLY A 51 -10.84 -9.94 16.51
C GLY A 51 -11.55 -8.80 15.77
N THR A 52 -10.83 -7.85 15.17
CA THR A 52 -11.41 -6.71 14.46
C THR A 52 -11.97 -7.10 13.08
N SER A 53 -12.88 -6.29 12.55
CA SER A 53 -13.32 -6.41 11.15
C SER A 53 -12.16 -6.19 10.18
N LEU A 54 -11.24 -5.30 10.53
CA LEU A 54 -10.04 -5.01 9.74
C LEU A 54 -9.16 -6.26 9.61
N GLN A 55 -8.90 -7.01 10.68
CA GLN A 55 -8.14 -8.25 10.56
C GLN A 55 -8.82 -9.27 9.64
N ARG A 56 -10.15 -9.43 9.71
CA ARG A 56 -10.88 -10.33 8.81
C ARG A 56 -10.77 -9.94 7.34
N GLU A 57 -10.73 -8.65 7.05
CA GLU A 57 -10.61 -8.15 5.68
C GLU A 57 -9.18 -8.23 5.15
N PHE A 58 -8.19 -7.78 5.94
CA PHE A 58 -6.79 -7.65 5.52
C PHE A 58 -5.94 -8.93 5.73
N SER A 59 -6.41 -9.90 6.50
CA SER A 59 -5.75 -11.21 6.68
C SER A 59 -5.56 -11.97 5.37
N LYS A 60 -6.47 -11.78 4.40
CA LYS A 60 -6.37 -12.43 3.08
C LYS A 60 -5.21 -11.90 2.23
N SER A 61 -4.77 -10.68 2.50
CA SER A 61 -3.70 -9.99 1.76
C SER A 61 -2.36 -10.02 2.50
N ASN A 62 -2.30 -10.67 3.68
CA ASN A 62 -1.13 -10.62 4.57
C ASN A 62 -0.77 -9.17 5.00
N GLU A 63 -1.76 -8.28 5.05
CA GLU A 63 -1.65 -6.84 5.33
C GLU A 63 -2.11 -6.47 6.75
N ALA A 64 -2.11 -7.42 7.68
CA ALA A 64 -2.60 -7.22 9.05
C ALA A 64 -1.66 -6.39 9.95
N GLN A 65 -0.89 -5.46 9.36
CA GLN A 65 0.00 -4.55 10.07
C GLN A 65 0.14 -3.23 9.32
N PHE A 66 0.25 -2.13 10.07
CA PHE A 66 0.64 -0.84 9.51
C PHE A 66 2.16 -0.72 9.50
N LEU A 67 2.72 -0.28 8.37
CA LEU A 67 4.15 -0.09 8.20
C LEU A 67 4.48 1.41 8.08
N PRO A 68 5.59 1.88 8.67
CA PRO A 68 6.06 3.24 8.45
C PRO A 68 6.53 3.37 6.99
N MET A 69 5.97 4.33 6.27
CA MET A 69 6.31 4.59 4.86
C MET A 69 6.46 6.09 4.61
N THR A 70 7.30 6.44 3.64
CA THR A 70 7.45 7.81 3.14
C THR A 70 7.05 7.90 1.68
N TYR A 71 6.37 8.99 1.29
CA TYR A 71 5.99 9.20 -0.11
C TYR A 71 7.22 9.25 -1.05
N LYS A 72 8.32 9.85 -0.58
CA LYS A 72 9.53 10.01 -1.38
C LYS A 72 10.10 8.66 -1.85
N GLU A 73 10.15 7.69 -0.95
CA GLU A 73 10.78 6.38 -1.19
C GLU A 73 9.82 5.40 -1.85
N PHE A 74 8.64 5.21 -1.26
CA PHE A 74 7.76 4.09 -1.66
C PHE A 74 6.86 4.40 -2.86
N TRP A 75 6.64 5.68 -3.17
CA TRP A 75 5.86 6.10 -4.36
C TRP A 75 6.76 6.46 -5.55
N GLU A 76 8.05 6.09 -5.52
CA GLU A 76 8.94 6.32 -6.67
C GLU A 76 8.39 5.68 -7.95
N VAL A 77 7.86 4.46 -7.88
CA VAL A 77 7.28 3.75 -9.03
C VAL A 77 6.12 4.53 -9.63
N ILE A 78 5.22 5.03 -8.77
CA ILE A 78 4.07 5.86 -9.20
C ILE A 78 4.56 7.16 -9.83
N ARG A 79 5.51 7.86 -9.21
CA ARG A 79 6.08 9.10 -9.78
C ARG A 79 6.73 8.88 -11.14
N LYS A 80 7.39 7.73 -11.36
CA LYS A 80 7.96 7.36 -12.66
C LYS A 80 6.87 7.13 -13.71
N ILE A 81 5.77 6.48 -13.33
CA ILE A 81 4.62 6.25 -14.20
C ILE A 81 3.94 7.58 -14.55
N ASP A 82 3.68 8.44 -13.57
CA ASP A 82 3.06 9.75 -13.78
C ASP A 82 3.89 10.62 -14.72
N ALA A 83 5.23 10.62 -14.54
CA ALA A 83 6.14 11.33 -15.43
C ALA A 83 6.14 10.75 -16.86
N ALA A 84 6.10 9.42 -17.00
CA ALA A 84 6.04 8.76 -18.30
C ALA A 84 4.69 9.00 -19.02
N ASN A 85 3.61 9.13 -18.25
CA ASN A 85 2.26 9.37 -18.77
C ASN A 85 1.93 10.86 -18.92
N GLY A 86 2.82 11.77 -18.51
CA GLY A 86 2.60 13.22 -18.59
C GLY A 86 1.50 13.74 -17.65
N VAL A 87 1.26 13.06 -16.53
CA VAL A 87 0.24 13.48 -15.55
C VAL A 87 0.70 14.76 -14.84
N SER A 88 -0.19 15.76 -14.79
CA SER A 88 0.02 17.03 -14.08
C SER A 88 -1.08 17.23 -13.05
N TYR A 89 -0.68 17.40 -11.79
CA TYR A 89 -1.59 17.71 -10.68
C TYR A 89 -1.62 19.21 -10.40
N SER A 90 -1.80 20.01 -11.46
CA SER A 90 -2.04 21.44 -11.30
C SER A 90 -3.47 21.65 -10.81
N CYS A 91 -3.63 22.46 -9.77
CA CYS A 91 -4.96 22.92 -9.36
C CYS A 91 -5.49 23.85 -10.45
N GLU A 92 -6.67 23.55 -10.99
CA GLU A 92 -7.50 24.54 -11.70
C GLU A 92 -8.27 25.43 -10.70
#